data_AF-A0A151Z503-F1
#
_entry.id   AF-A0A151Z503-F1
#
_cell.length_a   1.000
_cell.length_b   1.000
_cell.length_c   1.000
_cell.angle_alpha   90.00
_cell.angle_beta   90.00
_cell.angle_gamma   90.00
#
_symmetry.space_group_name_H-M   'P 1'
#
loop_
_entity.id
_entity.type
_entity.pdbx_description
1 polymer ?
#
loop_
_entity_poly.entity_id
_entity_poly.type
_entity_poly.pdbx_seq_one_letter_code
_entity_poly.pdbx_strand_id
1 'polypeptide(L)'
;MQDEGEKVTECADGYHLKPISLYCDNNCKTTVCTKCAYKHKHHELFDFEDVYCAKLNKSKEYLATIQQQINNKTQQKILNEEVYKIEVQLHHETQLDIINKHFKELHDQLHFKELELKRELKSYFDDNTESFIESTSKLDYQIQKFEQFLSLHQQLIDSSIVDVDGSDGCQTRQEDQQQQIEFLENFNQVLREIEKRDGLDFLKFKAKLNSMESEIQTMKLVQMNPRNVYLYNFLNNHELERVDIINNTSESLKNTSKVTENNSYCINDVLFEDKLYHMVNGKYYTLTVKPFCVPKFENGDFYFQKNYVRRSAVFDEAKEIVYYCVGFIDKVKKGIDIYSIDINTMGKKLILSLNDNVFIDKIYGGLDKTKETLYVVQSDTQTLQTRIDIVNLVTKQSKCEIVLADEHCAASLLDEINEKIYIVTAKGVFGLIVYDIKTSKVTKLADPPLALDNLKFKYFKLHLNNNIITFQYQYTDPDYLFKYRIYDDKWDKVKIIKIVK
;
A
#
# COMPACT_ATOMS: atom_id res chain seq x y z
N MET A 1 -73.19 -84.94 -39.26
CA MET A 1 -72.99 -83.67 -38.53
C MET A 1 -72.83 -82.59 -39.58
N GLN A 2 -73.96 -81.96 -39.92
CA GLN A 2 -74.00 -80.74 -40.70
C GLN A 2 -73.56 -79.63 -39.74
N ASP A 3 -72.35 -79.12 -39.95
CA ASP A 3 -72.01 -77.80 -39.43
C ASP A 3 -72.42 -76.84 -40.53
N GLU A 4 -73.61 -76.25 -40.38
CA GLU A 4 -74.09 -75.16 -41.22
C GLU A 4 -73.13 -73.99 -41.02
N GLY A 5 -72.10 -73.93 -41.87
CA GLY A 5 -71.16 -72.82 -41.90
C GLY A 5 -71.92 -71.54 -42.20
N GLU A 6 -72.20 -70.80 -41.13
CA GLU A 6 -72.76 -69.46 -41.14
C GLU A 6 -71.96 -68.64 -42.17
N LYS A 7 -72.58 -68.30 -43.30
CA LYS A 7 -71.93 -67.47 -44.32
C LYS A 7 -71.73 -66.10 -43.70
N VAL A 8 -70.53 -65.84 -43.19
CA VAL A 8 -70.12 -64.52 -42.71
C VAL A 8 -70.19 -63.55 -43.89
N THR A 9 -71.28 -62.78 -43.96
CA THR A 9 -71.60 -61.87 -45.07
C THR A 9 -70.95 -60.50 -44.91
N GLU A 10 -70.55 -60.14 -43.69
CA GLU A 10 -69.96 -58.86 -43.34
C GLU A 10 -68.51 -59.02 -42.84
N CYS A 11 -67.68 -58.00 -43.08
CA CYS A 11 -66.34 -57.98 -42.47
C CYS A 11 -66.49 -57.68 -40.98
N ALA A 12 -65.81 -58.46 -40.14
CA ALA A 12 -65.74 -58.24 -38.70
C ALA A 12 -64.51 -57.39 -38.35
N ASP A 13 -64.49 -56.78 -37.17
CA ASP A 13 -63.35 -55.96 -36.72
C ASP A 13 -62.05 -56.78 -36.75
N GLY A 14 -61.08 -56.31 -37.55
CA GLY A 14 -59.79 -57.00 -37.78
C GLY A 14 -59.82 -58.15 -38.81
N TYR A 15 -60.99 -58.58 -39.30
CA TYR A 15 -61.14 -59.69 -40.25
C TYR A 15 -61.91 -59.27 -41.50
N HIS A 16 -61.16 -59.02 -42.58
CA HIS A 16 -61.72 -58.58 -43.85
C HIS A 16 -61.99 -59.75 -44.82
N LEU A 17 -63.19 -59.80 -45.39
CA LEU A 17 -63.61 -60.82 -46.36
C LEU A 17 -62.97 -60.67 -47.76
N LYS A 18 -62.26 -59.57 -48.00
CA LYS A 18 -61.53 -59.28 -49.24
C LYS A 18 -60.11 -58.83 -48.87
N PRO A 19 -59.14 -58.96 -49.80
CA PRO A 19 -57.81 -58.41 -49.60
C PRO A 19 -57.88 -56.93 -49.21
N ILE A 20 -57.04 -56.57 -48.26
CA ILE A 20 -56.81 -55.20 -47.85
C ILE A 20 -56.07 -54.51 -48.99
N SER A 21 -56.63 -53.43 -49.52
CA SER A 21 -56.03 -52.68 -50.64
C SER A 21 -56.09 -51.18 -50.43
N LEU A 22 -56.78 -50.69 -49.39
CA LEU A 22 -56.99 -49.27 -49.13
C LEU A 22 -56.61 -48.92 -47.68
N TYR A 23 -56.20 -47.67 -47.46
CA TYR A 23 -55.91 -47.10 -46.15
C TYR A 23 -56.72 -45.82 -45.92
N CYS A 24 -57.34 -45.70 -44.74
CA CYS A 24 -58.19 -44.57 -44.36
C CYS A 24 -57.43 -43.60 -43.45
N ASP A 25 -57.11 -42.40 -43.92
CA ASP A 25 -56.23 -41.45 -43.19
C ASP A 25 -56.99 -40.50 -42.24
N ASN A 26 -58.17 -40.03 -42.66
CA ASN A 26 -58.99 -39.05 -41.92
C ASN A 26 -59.74 -39.67 -40.73
N ASN A 27 -59.00 -39.96 -39.64
CA ASN A 27 -59.43 -40.37 -38.28
C ASN A 27 -59.39 -41.86 -37.95
N CYS A 28 -59.61 -42.77 -38.91
CA CYS A 28 -59.57 -44.19 -38.60
C CYS A 28 -58.15 -44.72 -38.45
N LYS A 29 -57.20 -44.23 -39.27
CA LYS A 29 -55.81 -44.73 -39.34
C LYS A 29 -55.72 -46.25 -39.46
N THR A 30 -56.71 -46.85 -40.13
CA THR A 30 -56.83 -48.29 -40.31
C THR A 30 -56.77 -48.66 -41.78
N THR A 31 -56.33 -49.88 -42.02
CA THR A 31 -56.40 -50.50 -43.34
C THR A 31 -57.79 -51.10 -43.55
N VAL A 32 -58.30 -51.02 -44.78
CA VAL A 32 -59.64 -51.49 -45.11
C VAL A 32 -59.64 -52.23 -46.45
N CYS A 33 -60.49 -53.25 -46.57
CA CYS A 33 -60.75 -53.89 -47.87
C CYS A 33 -61.80 -53.11 -48.67
N THR A 34 -61.90 -53.40 -49.97
CA THR A 34 -62.88 -52.74 -50.86
C THR A 34 -64.34 -52.88 -50.42
N LYS A 35 -64.69 -53.92 -49.65
CA LYS A 35 -66.04 -54.06 -49.05
C LYS A 35 -66.26 -53.09 -47.88
N CYS A 36 -65.25 -52.87 -47.04
CA CYS A 36 -65.35 -51.97 -45.88
C CYS A 36 -65.30 -50.50 -46.28
N ALA A 37 -64.79 -50.18 -47.47
CA ALA A 37 -64.72 -48.81 -48.00
C ALA A 37 -66.07 -48.06 -47.93
N TYR A 38 -67.20 -48.76 -48.10
CA TYR A 38 -68.53 -48.15 -47.99
C TYR A 38 -68.81 -47.57 -46.59
N LYS A 39 -68.33 -48.22 -45.52
CA LYS A 39 -68.44 -47.71 -44.14
C LYS A 39 -67.53 -46.50 -43.91
N HIS A 40 -66.56 -46.28 -44.79
CA HIS A 40 -65.61 -45.17 -44.79
C HIS A 40 -65.85 -44.18 -45.94
N LYS A 41 -67.06 -44.17 -46.53
CA LYS A 41 -67.39 -43.34 -47.72
C LYS A 41 -67.20 -41.83 -47.53
N HIS A 42 -67.16 -41.36 -46.29
CA HIS A 42 -66.92 -39.95 -45.94
C HIS A 42 -65.47 -39.68 -45.56
N HIS A 43 -64.60 -40.69 -45.58
CA HIS A 43 -63.18 -40.55 -45.31
C HIS A 43 -62.39 -40.64 -46.61
N GLU A 44 -61.21 -40.04 -46.61
CA GLU A 44 -60.28 -40.12 -47.72
C GLU A 44 -59.57 -41.49 -47.67
N LEU A 45 -59.72 -42.27 -48.75
CA LEU A 45 -59.14 -43.59 -48.90
C LEU A 45 -58.03 -43.53 -49.95
N PHE A 46 -56.86 -44.02 -49.58
CA PHE A 46 -55.70 -44.10 -50.45
C PHE A 46 -55.33 -45.56 -50.72
N ASP A 47 -54.60 -45.84 -51.80
CA ASP A 47 -54.03 -47.17 -52.02
C ASP A 47 -53.05 -47.52 -50.89
N PHE A 48 -53.14 -48.75 -50.38
CA PHE A 48 -52.32 -49.18 -49.26
C PHE A 48 -50.82 -49.20 -49.57
N GLU A 49 -50.44 -49.65 -50.78
CA GLU A 49 -49.03 -49.71 -51.19
C GLU A 49 -48.45 -48.30 -51.34
N ASP A 50 -49.23 -47.36 -51.88
CA ASP A 50 -48.84 -45.95 -51.99
C ASP A 50 -48.59 -45.31 -50.62
N VAL A 51 -49.51 -45.51 -49.67
CA VAL A 51 -49.35 -45.01 -48.30
C VAL A 51 -48.15 -45.67 -47.61
N TYR A 52 -47.94 -46.97 -47.81
CA TYR A 52 -46.78 -47.68 -47.26
C TYR A 52 -45.46 -47.14 -47.82
N CYS A 53 -45.36 -46.97 -49.14
CA CYS A 53 -44.19 -46.40 -49.81
C CYS A 53 -43.94 -44.95 -49.36
N ALA A 54 -44.99 -44.13 -49.25
CA ALA A 54 -44.90 -42.76 -48.76
C ALA A 54 -44.41 -42.71 -47.30
N LYS A 55 -44.93 -43.58 -46.41
CA LYS A 55 -44.47 -43.68 -45.02
C LYS A 55 -43.03 -44.19 -44.92
N LEU A 56 -42.63 -45.16 -45.74
CA LEU A 56 -41.24 -45.64 -45.79
C LEU A 56 -40.27 -44.55 -46.29
N ASN A 57 -40.63 -43.80 -47.33
CA ASN A 57 -39.81 -42.72 -47.84
C ASN A 57 -39.65 -41.60 -46.79
N LYS A 58 -40.74 -41.20 -46.14
CA LYS A 58 -40.67 -40.28 -44.98
C LYS A 58 -39.78 -40.83 -43.85
N SER A 59 -39.85 -42.13 -43.56
CA SER A 59 -38.97 -42.77 -42.57
C SER A 59 -37.49 -42.69 -42.97
N LYS A 60 -37.15 -42.84 -44.24
CA LYS A 60 -35.78 -42.69 -44.74
C LYS A 60 -35.30 -41.25 -44.62
N GLU A 61 -36.15 -40.28 -44.94
CA GLU A 61 -35.86 -38.84 -44.76
C GLU A 61 -35.62 -38.50 -43.28
N TYR A 62 -36.43 -39.06 -42.36
CA TYR A 62 -36.20 -38.90 -40.92
C TYR A 62 -34.87 -39.51 -40.48
N LEU A 63 -34.50 -40.70 -40.97
CA LEU A 63 -33.21 -41.32 -40.65
C LEU A 63 -32.04 -40.47 -41.17
N ALA A 64 -32.12 -39.95 -42.39
CA ALA A 64 -31.10 -39.04 -42.94
C ALA A 64 -30.98 -37.76 -42.10
N THR A 65 -32.11 -37.19 -41.67
CA THR A 65 -32.14 -36.01 -40.79
C THR A 65 -31.50 -36.30 -39.43
N ILE A 66 -31.83 -37.45 -38.82
CA ILE A 66 -31.23 -37.87 -37.55
C ILE A 66 -29.72 -38.06 -37.70
N GLN A 67 -29.26 -38.71 -38.78
CA GLN A 67 -27.84 -38.90 -39.02
C GLN A 67 -27.10 -37.57 -39.22
N GLN A 68 -27.71 -36.62 -39.93
CA GLN A 68 -27.16 -35.27 -40.06
C GLN A 68 -27.08 -34.57 -38.70
N GLN A 69 -28.10 -34.70 -37.84
CA GLN A 69 -28.04 -34.14 -36.49
C GLN A 69 -26.95 -34.78 -35.63
N ILE A 70 -26.75 -36.10 -35.72
CA ILE A 70 -25.65 -36.79 -35.03
C ILE A 70 -24.30 -36.23 -35.49
N ASN A 71 -24.10 -36.07 -36.80
CA ASN A 71 -22.86 -35.51 -37.34
C ASN A 71 -22.63 -34.07 -36.88
N ASN A 72 -23.66 -33.23 -36.94
CA ASN A 72 -23.59 -31.84 -36.47
C ASN A 72 -23.26 -31.77 -34.97
N LYS A 73 -23.87 -32.63 -34.14
CA LYS A 73 -23.60 -32.69 -32.70
C LYS A 73 -22.21 -33.21 -32.39
N THR A 74 -21.70 -34.14 -33.20
CA THR A 74 -20.33 -34.65 -33.08
C THR A 74 -19.31 -33.56 -33.41
N GLN A 75 -19.52 -32.82 -34.49
CA GLN A 75 -18.67 -31.67 -34.84
C GLN A 75 -18.72 -30.58 -33.78
N GLN A 76 -19.92 -30.26 -33.28
CA GLN A 76 -20.09 -29.30 -32.20
C GLN A 76 -19.33 -29.72 -30.93
N LYS A 77 -19.36 -31.02 -30.58
CA LYS A 77 -18.60 -31.55 -29.45
C LYS A 77 -17.09 -31.33 -29.62
N ILE A 78 -16.53 -31.65 -30.79
CA ILE A 78 -15.11 -31.48 -31.07
C ILE A 78 -14.70 -30.00 -30.96
N LEU A 79 -15.48 -29.10 -31.56
CA LEU A 79 -15.22 -27.65 -31.47
C LEU A 79 -15.26 -27.16 -30.02
N ASN A 80 -16.24 -27.62 -29.23
CA ASN A 80 -16.32 -27.25 -27.82
C ASN A 80 -15.12 -27.77 -27.01
N GLU A 81 -14.63 -28.97 -27.30
CA GLU A 81 -13.44 -29.54 -26.66
C GLU A 81 -12.18 -28.75 -27.01
N GLU A 82 -12.02 -28.33 -28.27
CA GLU A 82 -10.91 -27.47 -28.70
C GLU A 82 -10.96 -26.09 -28.05
N VAL A 83 -12.13 -25.45 -28.05
CA VAL A 83 -12.34 -24.14 -27.40
C VAL A 83 -12.02 -24.24 -25.90
N TYR A 84 -12.52 -25.27 -25.21
CA TYR A 84 -12.23 -25.45 -23.78
C TYR A 84 -10.73 -25.65 -23.53
N LYS A 85 -10.06 -26.47 -24.34
CA LYS A 85 -8.62 -26.72 -24.20
C LYS A 85 -7.79 -25.45 -24.38
N ILE A 86 -8.14 -24.61 -25.36
CA ILE A 86 -7.41 -23.38 -25.66
C ILE A 86 -7.76 -22.26 -24.67
N GLU A 87 -9.05 -21.98 -24.48
CA GLU A 87 -9.48 -20.80 -23.72
C GLU A 87 -9.40 -21.01 -22.21
N VAL A 88 -9.66 -22.23 -21.73
CA VAL A 88 -9.71 -22.52 -20.30
C VAL A 88 -8.44 -23.18 -19.84
N GLN A 89 -8.06 -24.33 -20.42
CA GLN A 89 -6.95 -25.12 -19.91
C GLN A 89 -5.60 -24.43 -20.13
N LEU A 90 -5.29 -24.02 -21.36
CA LEU A 90 -4.03 -23.35 -21.68
C LEU A 90 -3.91 -22.00 -20.94
N HIS A 91 -5.02 -21.25 -20.81
CA HIS A 91 -5.02 -20.01 -20.03
C HIS A 91 -4.69 -20.27 -18.55
N HIS A 92 -5.34 -21.26 -17.93
CA HIS A 92 -5.06 -21.66 -16.55
C HIS A 92 -3.60 -22.10 -16.35
N GLU A 93 -3.07 -22.95 -17.24
CA GLU A 93 -1.67 -23.38 -17.21
C GLU A 93 -0.71 -22.18 -17.32
N THR A 94 -1.00 -21.23 -18.22
CA THR A 94 -0.22 -19.99 -18.37
C THR A 94 -0.25 -19.13 -17.09
N GLN A 95 -1.42 -19.00 -16.44
CA GLN A 95 -1.52 -18.25 -15.17
C GLN A 95 -0.72 -18.92 -14.06
N LEU A 96 -0.76 -20.25 -13.96
CA LEU A 96 0.05 -20.99 -13.00
C LEU A 96 1.55 -20.76 -13.23
N ASP A 97 2.01 -20.76 -14.49
CA ASP A 97 3.40 -20.49 -14.82
C ASP A 97 3.83 -19.06 -14.42
N ILE A 98 2.97 -18.06 -14.64
CA ILE A 98 3.22 -16.67 -14.20
C ILE A 98 3.33 -16.60 -12.68
N ILE A 99 2.41 -17.24 -11.96
CA ILE A 99 2.42 -17.29 -10.49
C ILE A 99 3.73 -17.93 -10.01
N ASN A 100 4.09 -19.09 -10.54
CA ASN A 100 5.32 -19.80 -10.16
C ASN A 100 6.57 -18.97 -10.45
N LYS A 101 6.60 -18.27 -11.58
CA LYS A 101 7.69 -17.36 -11.93
C LYS A 101 7.83 -16.23 -10.90
N HIS A 102 6.74 -15.58 -10.52
CA HIS A 102 6.77 -14.52 -9.51
C HIS A 102 7.19 -15.02 -8.13
N PHE A 103 6.74 -16.20 -7.70
CA PHE A 103 7.18 -16.78 -6.44
C PHE A 103 8.68 -17.09 -6.45
N LYS A 104 9.21 -17.57 -7.58
CA LYS A 104 10.65 -17.79 -7.73
C LYS A 104 11.44 -16.49 -7.66
N GLU A 105 11.00 -15.45 -8.37
CA GLU A 105 11.63 -14.12 -8.33
C GLU A 105 11.61 -13.53 -6.91
N LEU A 106 10.49 -13.66 -6.18
CA LEU A 106 10.39 -13.21 -4.79
C LEU A 106 11.33 -13.99 -3.87
N HIS A 107 11.42 -15.31 -4.03
CA HIS A 107 12.35 -16.14 -3.28
C HIS A 107 13.80 -15.74 -3.53
N ASP A 108 14.17 -15.48 -4.79
CA ASP A 108 15.51 -15.04 -5.15
C ASP A 108 15.84 -13.65 -4.57
N GLN A 109 14.88 -12.71 -4.59
CA GLN A 109 15.02 -11.39 -3.95
C GLN A 109 15.20 -11.51 -2.44
N LEU A 110 14.40 -12.37 -1.80
CA LEU A 110 14.49 -12.63 -0.36
C LEU A 110 15.86 -13.23 0.00
N HIS A 111 16.33 -14.18 -0.79
CA HIS A 111 17.64 -14.80 -0.59
C HIS A 111 18.78 -13.79 -0.79
N PHE A 112 18.71 -12.94 -1.81
CA PHE A 112 19.69 -11.87 -2.01
C PHE A 112 19.74 -10.94 -0.79
N LYS A 113 18.58 -10.54 -0.27
CA LYS A 113 18.49 -9.70 0.94
C LYS A 113 19.00 -10.39 2.19
N GLU A 114 18.71 -11.67 2.36
CA GLU A 114 19.30 -12.47 3.44
C GLU A 114 20.84 -12.45 3.39
N LEU A 115 21.42 -12.64 2.20
CA LEU A 115 22.88 -12.59 2.01
C LEU A 115 23.45 -11.20 2.29
N GLU A 116 22.76 -10.14 1.86
CA GLU A 116 23.14 -8.76 2.13
C GLU A 116 23.18 -8.47 3.63
N LEU A 117 22.10 -8.80 4.36
CA LEU A 117 22.03 -8.62 5.81
C LEU A 117 23.09 -9.43 6.55
N LYS A 118 23.36 -10.67 6.13
CA LYS A 118 24.45 -11.49 6.71
C LYS A 118 25.82 -10.86 6.49
N ARG A 119 26.07 -10.28 5.31
CA ARG A 119 27.33 -9.57 5.02
C ARG A 119 27.47 -8.32 5.86
N GLU A 120 26.40 -7.54 6.01
CA GLU A 120 26.40 -6.33 6.81
C GLU A 120 26.62 -6.64 8.30
N LEU A 121 25.89 -7.63 8.84
CA LEU A 121 26.08 -8.14 10.20
C LEU A 121 27.53 -8.58 10.44
N LYS A 122 28.11 -9.31 9.48
CA LYS A 122 29.50 -9.74 9.56
C LYS A 122 30.46 -8.56 9.54
N SER A 123 30.25 -7.56 8.67
CA SER A 123 31.07 -6.35 8.63
C SER A 123 31.08 -5.64 9.98
N TYR A 124 29.91 -5.46 10.60
CA TYR A 124 29.83 -4.84 11.93
C TYR A 124 30.52 -5.67 13.01
N PHE A 125 30.46 -6.99 12.91
CA PHE A 125 31.18 -7.88 13.82
C PHE A 125 32.71 -7.76 13.64
N ASP A 126 33.19 -7.75 12.41
CA ASP A 126 34.59 -7.63 12.07
C ASP A 126 35.16 -6.27 12.53
N ASP A 127 34.45 -5.16 12.28
CA ASP A 127 34.82 -3.81 12.73
C ASP A 127 34.93 -3.70 14.27
N ASN A 128 33.97 -4.29 14.99
CA ASN A 128 33.98 -4.33 16.46
C ASN A 128 35.13 -5.19 16.98
N THR A 129 35.43 -6.29 16.29
CA THR A 129 36.54 -7.18 16.65
C THR A 129 37.88 -6.48 16.45
N GLU A 130 38.06 -5.77 15.34
CA GLU A 130 39.26 -4.96 15.08
C GLU A 130 39.44 -3.89 16.17
N SER A 131 38.37 -3.13 16.47
CA SER A 131 38.39 -2.10 17.52
C SER A 131 38.75 -2.68 18.90
N PHE A 132 38.24 -3.88 19.21
CA PHE A 132 38.54 -4.59 20.44
C PHE A 132 40.02 -5.02 20.50
N ILE A 133 40.54 -5.62 19.43
CA ILE A 133 41.93 -6.05 19.33
C ILE A 133 42.87 -4.85 19.47
N GLU A 134 42.59 -3.75 18.77
CA GLU A 134 43.40 -2.52 18.84
C GLU A 134 43.43 -1.96 20.27
N SER A 135 42.27 -1.90 20.92
CA SER A 135 42.15 -1.40 22.30
C SER A 135 42.88 -2.29 23.29
N THR A 136 42.73 -3.61 23.17
CA THR A 136 43.42 -4.58 24.03
C THR A 136 44.93 -4.50 23.83
N SER A 137 45.40 -4.41 22.59
CA SER A 137 46.83 -4.28 22.28
C SER A 137 47.44 -3.00 22.87
N LYS A 138 46.69 -1.88 22.87
CA LYS A 138 47.12 -0.63 23.53
C LYS A 138 47.23 -0.80 25.04
N LEU A 139 46.28 -1.50 25.67
CA LEU A 139 46.33 -1.79 27.10
C LEU A 139 47.50 -2.71 27.45
N ASP A 140 47.70 -3.78 26.68
CA ASP A 140 48.82 -4.72 26.88
C ASP A 140 50.17 -4.00 26.78
N TYR A 141 50.33 -3.10 25.80
CA TYR A 141 51.53 -2.28 25.67
C TYR A 141 51.74 -1.35 26.87
N GLN A 142 50.66 -0.75 27.40
CA GLN A 142 50.73 0.09 28.60
C GLN A 142 51.11 -0.73 29.84
N ILE A 143 50.48 -1.91 30.03
CA ILE A 143 50.81 -2.84 31.10
C ILE A 143 52.28 -3.23 31.03
N GLN A 144 52.77 -3.65 29.85
CA GLN A 144 54.16 -4.03 29.66
C GLN A 144 55.12 -2.89 29.98
N LYS A 145 54.79 -1.64 29.58
CA LYS A 145 55.57 -0.46 29.98
C LYS A 145 55.60 -0.29 31.48
N PHE A 146 54.46 -0.39 32.16
CA PHE A 146 54.38 -0.26 33.61
C PHE A 146 55.16 -1.36 34.32
N GLU A 147 55.11 -2.60 33.84
CA GLU A 147 55.92 -3.70 34.38
C GLU A 147 57.42 -3.46 34.20
N GLN A 148 57.86 -2.96 33.04
CA GLN A 148 59.25 -2.58 32.80
C GLN A 148 59.69 -1.45 33.75
N PHE A 149 58.84 -0.44 33.93
CA PHE A 149 59.10 0.66 34.87
C PHE A 149 59.22 0.16 36.31
N LEU A 150 58.32 -0.72 36.76
CA LEU A 150 58.36 -1.33 38.08
C LEU A 150 59.64 -2.15 38.29
N SER A 151 60.04 -2.96 37.30
CA SER A 151 61.28 -3.75 37.36
C SER A 151 62.52 -2.85 37.47
N LEU A 152 62.58 -1.77 36.69
CA LEU A 152 63.72 -0.85 36.73
C LEU A 152 63.77 -0.07 38.04
N HIS A 153 62.62 0.36 38.56
CA HIS A 153 62.54 1.01 39.86
C HIS A 153 62.99 0.08 40.99
N GLN A 154 62.59 -1.20 40.95
CA GLN A 154 63.04 -2.21 41.92
C GLN A 154 64.56 -2.40 41.87
N GLN A 155 65.16 -2.49 40.68
CA GLN A 155 66.62 -2.58 40.51
C GLN A 155 67.36 -1.38 41.10
N LEU A 156 66.83 -0.17 40.96
CA LEU A 156 67.40 1.04 41.55
C LEU A 156 67.32 1.03 43.07
N ILE A 157 66.20 0.57 43.64
CA ILE A 157 66.07 0.38 45.09
C ILE A 157 67.11 -0.65 45.57
N ASP A 158 67.18 -1.81 44.92
CA ASP A 158 68.06 -2.90 45.32
C ASP A 158 69.55 -2.52 45.21
N SER A 159 69.94 -1.76 44.17
CA SER A 159 71.31 -1.27 44.00
C SER A 159 71.69 -0.17 45.01
N SER A 160 70.75 0.69 45.42
CA SER A 160 71.00 1.73 46.43
C SER A 160 71.30 1.19 47.84
N ILE A 161 70.93 -0.07 48.11
CA ILE A 161 71.09 -0.73 49.42
C ILE A 161 72.49 -1.38 49.59
N VAL A 162 73.21 -1.65 48.49
CA VAL A 162 74.46 -2.45 48.52
C VAL A 162 75.73 -1.62 48.80
N ASP A 163 75.64 -0.29 48.83
CA ASP A 163 76.82 0.60 48.73
C ASP A 163 77.24 1.29 50.05
N VAL A 164 77.18 0.56 51.18
CA VAL A 164 77.48 1.10 52.52
C VAL A 164 78.91 0.83 53.01
N ASP A 165 79.68 -0.08 52.41
CA ASP A 165 81.06 -0.35 52.85
C ASP A 165 82.06 -0.38 51.67
N GLY A 166 82.73 0.75 51.40
CA GLY A 166 83.90 0.75 50.49
C GLY A 166 84.30 2.11 49.94
N SER A 167 85.49 2.57 50.33
CA SER A 167 86.17 3.81 49.95
C SER A 167 86.67 3.88 48.50
N ASP A 168 86.81 5.11 48.00
CA ASP A 168 87.55 5.59 46.82
C ASP A 168 86.95 5.40 45.42
N GLY A 169 86.10 6.37 45.02
CA GLY A 169 85.61 6.54 43.65
C GLY A 169 84.72 7.78 43.49
N CYS A 170 85.30 8.99 43.59
CA CYS A 170 84.53 10.24 43.72
C CYS A 170 83.93 10.79 42.41
N GLN A 171 84.30 10.27 41.23
CA GLN A 171 83.85 10.82 39.93
C GLN A 171 82.75 10.00 39.23
N THR A 172 82.77 8.66 39.33
CA THR A 172 81.70 7.78 38.79
C THR A 172 80.37 7.93 39.55
N ARG A 173 80.43 8.24 40.86
CA ARG A 173 79.22 8.46 41.68
C ARG A 173 78.36 9.64 41.26
N GLN A 174 78.93 10.69 40.67
CA GLN A 174 78.14 11.85 40.24
C GLN A 174 77.33 11.56 38.97
N GLU A 175 77.88 10.80 38.03
CA GLU A 175 77.18 10.41 36.81
C GLU A 175 76.04 9.43 37.11
N ASP A 176 76.28 8.46 38.01
CA ASP A 176 75.24 7.52 38.46
C ASP A 176 74.11 8.22 39.23
N GLN A 177 74.44 9.19 40.10
CA GLN A 177 73.44 10.00 40.81
C GLN A 177 72.64 10.89 39.87
N GLN A 178 73.28 11.46 38.83
CA GLN A 178 72.59 12.26 37.83
C GLN A 178 71.59 11.42 37.03
N GLN A 179 71.99 10.20 36.62
CA GLN A 179 71.10 9.25 35.93
C GLN A 179 69.93 8.80 36.82
N GLN A 180 70.17 8.61 38.12
CA GLN A 180 69.11 8.27 39.09
C GLN A 180 68.10 9.43 39.27
N ILE A 181 68.57 10.68 39.30
CA ILE A 181 67.71 11.85 39.39
C ILE A 181 66.88 12.01 38.11
N GLU A 182 67.49 11.89 36.94
CA GLU A 182 66.79 11.99 35.65
C GLU A 182 65.75 10.87 35.49
N PHE A 183 66.04 9.67 35.99
CA PHE A 183 65.07 8.59 36.06
C PHE A 183 63.90 8.92 37.00
N LEU A 184 64.15 9.44 38.20
CA LEU A 184 63.12 9.81 39.17
C LEU A 184 62.24 10.97 38.68
N GLU A 185 62.81 11.94 37.96
CA GLU A 185 62.06 13.03 37.34
C GLU A 185 61.14 12.51 36.23
N ASN A 186 61.65 11.63 35.36
CA ASN A 186 60.83 10.94 34.35
C ASN A 186 59.74 10.07 34.99
N PHE A 187 60.05 9.37 36.09
CA PHE A 187 59.08 8.56 36.84
C PHE A 187 57.95 9.41 37.42
N ASN A 188 58.28 10.54 38.04
CA ASN A 188 57.30 11.49 38.57
C ASN A 188 56.47 12.18 37.47
N GLN A 189 57.00 12.29 36.26
CA GLN A 189 56.25 12.78 35.11
C GLN A 189 55.23 11.73 34.62
N VAL A 190 55.64 10.46 34.50
CA VAL A 190 54.76 9.35 34.14
C VAL A 190 53.63 9.18 35.16
N LEU A 191 53.93 9.22 36.47
CA LEU A 191 52.92 9.18 37.53
C LEU A 191 51.90 10.32 37.40
N ARG A 192 52.35 11.54 37.13
CA ARG A 192 51.45 12.69 36.91
C ARG A 192 50.59 12.57 35.65
N GLU A 193 51.03 11.85 34.63
CA GLU A 193 50.19 11.53 33.47
C GLU A 193 49.17 10.41 33.76
N ILE A 194 49.53 9.44 34.60
CA ILE A 194 48.63 8.38 35.06
C ILE A 194 47.53 8.96 35.95
N GLU A 195 47.88 9.79 36.94
CA GLU A 195 46.94 10.47 37.85
C GLU A 195 45.96 11.39 37.11
N LYS A 196 46.37 11.97 35.97
CA LYS A 196 45.46 12.76 35.12
C LYS A 196 44.43 11.90 34.36
N ARG A 197 44.65 10.59 34.27
CA ARG A 197 43.82 9.64 33.51
C ARG A 197 43.10 8.63 34.40
N ASP A 198 43.00 8.86 35.71
CA ASP A 198 42.51 7.92 36.73
C ASP A 198 41.03 7.49 36.62
N GLY A 199 40.37 7.81 35.51
CA GLY A 199 39.09 7.20 35.14
C GLY A 199 39.34 5.84 34.48
N LEU A 200 38.80 4.76 35.07
CA LEU A 200 38.60 3.50 34.35
C LEU A 200 37.66 3.75 33.16
N ASP A 201 38.23 3.99 31.99
CA ASP A 201 37.49 4.10 30.74
C ASP A 201 37.02 2.70 30.33
N PHE A 202 35.84 2.32 30.81
CA PHE A 202 35.16 1.14 30.31
C PHE A 202 34.73 1.40 28.87
N LEU A 203 35.41 0.75 27.92
CA LEU A 203 34.93 0.64 26.55
C LEU A 203 33.60 -0.11 26.55
N LYS A 204 32.51 0.65 26.56
CA LYS A 204 31.16 0.10 26.45
C LYS A 204 30.88 -0.21 24.99
N PHE A 205 31.27 -1.39 24.55
CA PHE A 205 30.86 -1.93 23.26
C PHE A 205 29.33 -2.09 23.28
N LYS A 206 28.62 -1.21 22.58
CA LYS A 206 27.20 -1.39 22.30
C LYS A 206 27.08 -2.18 21.02
N ALA A 207 26.32 -3.27 21.06
CA ALA A 207 25.83 -3.89 19.83
C ALA A 207 25.08 -2.81 19.01
N LYS A 208 25.61 -2.49 17.82
CA LYS A 208 25.01 -1.51 16.90
C LYS A 208 23.60 -1.94 16.44
N LEU A 209 23.26 -3.21 16.60
CA LEU A 209 22.11 -3.92 16.01
C LEU A 209 20.85 -4.00 16.88
N ASN A 210 20.60 -3.05 17.79
CA ASN A 210 19.28 -3.00 18.48
C ASN A 210 18.11 -2.64 17.52
N SER A 211 18.38 -2.41 16.23
CA SER A 211 17.43 -1.96 15.21
C SER A 211 16.98 -3.07 14.24
N MET A 212 17.64 -4.24 14.22
CA MET A 212 17.32 -5.28 13.23
C MET A 212 15.91 -5.83 13.40
N GLU A 213 15.37 -5.83 14.62
CA GLU A 213 13.98 -6.21 14.88
C GLU A 213 12.98 -5.20 14.31
N SER A 214 13.34 -3.91 14.25
CA SER A 214 12.55 -2.85 13.59
C SER A 214 12.67 -2.89 12.06
N GLU A 215 13.83 -3.31 11.54
CA GLU A 215 14.03 -3.56 10.11
C GLU A 215 13.33 -4.84 9.65
N ILE A 216 13.34 -5.90 10.46
CA ILE A 216 12.61 -7.15 10.20
C ILE A 216 11.10 -6.91 10.33
N GLN A 217 10.65 -6.06 11.27
CA GLN A 217 9.25 -5.65 11.36
C GLN A 217 8.83 -4.75 10.19
N THR A 218 9.70 -3.91 9.64
CA THR A 218 9.44 -3.18 8.39
C THR A 218 9.56 -4.07 7.14
N MET A 219 10.30 -5.20 7.21
CA MET A 219 10.37 -6.24 6.18
C MET A 219 9.23 -7.27 6.24
N LYS A 220 8.37 -7.26 7.27
CA LYS A 220 7.14 -8.07 7.27
C LYS A 220 6.21 -7.59 6.16
N LEU A 221 6.38 -8.12 4.95
CA LEU A 221 5.30 -8.43 3.98
C LEU A 221 4.30 -7.31 3.64
N VAL A 222 4.55 -6.07 4.03
CA VAL A 222 3.84 -4.91 3.51
C VAL A 222 4.38 -4.78 2.11
N GLN A 223 3.65 -5.33 1.13
CA GLN A 223 3.53 -4.71 -0.16
C GLN A 223 3.57 -3.22 0.12
N MET A 224 4.71 -2.55 -0.14
CA MET A 224 4.75 -1.11 -0.03
C MET A 224 3.63 -0.68 -0.94
N ASN A 225 2.49 -0.31 -0.33
CA ASN A 225 1.33 0.09 -1.10
C ASN A 225 1.89 1.20 -1.98
N PRO A 226 1.87 1.11 -3.32
CA PRO A 226 2.53 2.09 -4.17
C PRO A 226 2.08 3.53 -3.83
N ARG A 227 0.91 3.67 -3.18
CA ARG A 227 0.42 4.88 -2.49
C ARG A 227 1.42 5.52 -1.54
N ASN A 228 2.26 4.73 -0.88
CA ASN A 228 3.22 5.15 0.14
C ASN A 228 4.62 5.49 -0.40
N VAL A 229 4.84 5.26 -1.70
CA VAL A 229 6.11 5.52 -2.37
C VAL A 229 6.09 6.87 -3.07
N TYR A 230 4.94 7.30 -3.58
CA TYR A 230 4.83 8.50 -4.41
C TYR A 230 3.97 9.61 -3.79
N LEU A 231 4.46 10.84 -3.81
CA LEU A 231 3.63 12.03 -3.72
C LEU A 231 3.22 12.48 -5.12
N TYR A 232 1.98 12.93 -5.25
CA TYR A 232 1.44 13.48 -6.48
C TYR A 232 1.11 14.94 -6.24
N ASN A 233 1.75 15.84 -7.00
CA ASN A 233 1.58 17.27 -6.91
C ASN A 233 1.07 17.82 -8.25
N PHE A 234 -0.03 18.55 -8.22
CA PHE A 234 -0.50 19.28 -9.39
C PHE A 234 0.23 20.63 -9.50
N LEU A 235 1.18 20.73 -10.44
CA LEU A 235 1.90 21.95 -10.75
C LEU A 235 1.07 22.83 -11.70
N ASN A 236 0.74 24.04 -11.26
CA ASN A 236 0.07 25.09 -12.07
C ASN A 236 -1.18 24.61 -12.85
N ASN A 237 -1.93 23.66 -12.30
CA ASN A 237 -3.13 23.05 -12.92
C ASN A 237 -2.91 22.37 -14.28
N HIS A 238 -1.65 22.16 -14.70
CA HIS A 238 -1.29 21.70 -16.04
C HIS A 238 -0.30 20.54 -16.08
N GLU A 239 0.47 20.33 -15.02
CA GLU A 239 1.41 19.22 -14.93
C GLU A 239 1.17 18.46 -13.63
N LEU A 240 1.28 17.13 -13.69
CA LEU A 240 1.33 16.31 -12.50
C LEU A 240 2.80 15.95 -12.24
N GLU A 241 3.35 16.42 -11.14
CA GLU A 241 4.63 15.92 -10.65
C GLU A 241 4.40 14.69 -9.77
N ARG A 242 5.09 13.61 -10.10
CA ARG A 242 5.20 12.42 -9.26
C ARG A 242 6.56 12.46 -8.56
N VAL A 243 6.55 12.54 -7.24
CA VAL A 243 7.76 12.54 -6.40
C VAL A 243 7.92 11.20 -5.72
N ASP A 244 8.99 10.48 -6.03
CA ASP A 244 9.40 9.26 -5.35
C ASP A 244 10.02 9.62 -3.99
N ILE A 245 9.31 9.31 -2.92
CA ILE A 245 9.72 9.62 -1.54
C ILE A 245 10.95 8.81 -1.14
N ILE A 246 11.10 7.59 -1.66
CA ILE A 246 12.20 6.70 -1.29
C ILE A 246 13.47 7.14 -2.01
N ASN A 247 13.38 7.30 -3.34
CA ASN A 247 14.52 7.65 -4.17
C ASN A 247 14.82 9.16 -4.19
N ASN A 248 13.95 9.99 -3.62
CA ASN A 248 14.03 11.46 -3.64
C ASN A 248 14.14 12.01 -5.06
N THR A 249 13.46 11.37 -6.01
CA THR A 249 13.41 11.81 -7.41
C THR A 249 12.03 12.38 -7.71
N SER A 250 11.93 13.28 -8.68
CA SER A 250 10.63 13.68 -9.22
C SER A 250 10.59 13.59 -10.74
N GLU A 251 9.42 13.26 -11.26
CA GLU A 251 9.14 13.17 -12.68
C GLU A 251 7.89 14.01 -12.98
N SER A 252 8.01 14.94 -13.94
CA SER A 252 6.83 15.66 -14.45
C SER A 252 6.14 14.82 -15.51
N LEU A 253 4.89 14.47 -15.24
CA LEU A 253 4.00 13.77 -16.15
C LEU A 253 3.28 14.81 -17.02
N LYS A 254 3.95 15.26 -18.08
CA LYS A 254 3.44 16.25 -19.04
C LYS A 254 2.39 15.66 -19.98
N ASN A 255 1.11 15.68 -19.60
CA ASN A 255 0.01 15.61 -20.57
C ASN A 255 -1.36 15.90 -19.91
N THR A 256 -1.60 17.09 -19.39
CA THR A 256 -2.93 17.41 -18.85
C THR A 256 -3.61 18.47 -19.72
N SER A 257 -4.67 18.07 -20.41
CA SER A 257 -5.69 18.99 -20.89
C SER A 257 -6.20 19.77 -19.68
N LYS A 258 -6.08 21.12 -19.69
CA LYS A 258 -6.38 22.05 -18.57
C LYS A 258 -7.35 21.45 -17.53
N VAL A 259 -6.81 20.87 -16.47
CA VAL A 259 -7.62 20.03 -15.55
C VAL A 259 -8.56 20.89 -14.72
N THR A 260 -8.18 22.12 -14.36
CA THR A 260 -9.08 23.03 -13.65
C THR A 260 -8.73 24.51 -13.86
N GLU A 261 -9.76 25.35 -14.01
CA GLU A 261 -9.62 26.83 -14.02
C GLU A 261 -9.45 27.43 -12.61
N ASN A 262 -9.56 26.62 -11.56
CA ASN A 262 -9.57 27.11 -10.18
C ASN A 262 -8.45 26.48 -9.35
N ASN A 263 -7.59 27.34 -8.78
CA ASN A 263 -6.49 27.01 -7.87
C ASN A 263 -6.98 26.28 -6.61
N SER A 264 -7.21 24.98 -6.71
CA SER A 264 -7.66 24.16 -5.60
C SER A 264 -6.47 23.74 -4.73
N TYR A 265 -6.13 24.57 -3.75
CA TYR A 265 -5.03 24.39 -2.79
C TYR A 265 -5.27 23.31 -1.71
N CYS A 266 -5.99 22.23 -2.01
CA CYS A 266 -6.42 21.24 -1.00
C CYS A 266 -6.09 19.81 -1.44
N ILE A 267 -5.64 18.99 -0.47
CA ILE A 267 -5.36 17.57 -0.63
C ILE A 267 -6.68 16.82 -0.84
N ASN A 268 -7.07 16.61 -2.10
CA ASN A 268 -8.28 15.86 -2.44
C ASN A 268 -7.99 14.62 -3.28
N ASP A 269 -6.72 14.21 -3.26
CA ASP A 269 -6.23 13.16 -4.12
C ASP A 269 -6.26 11.83 -3.39
N VAL A 270 -7.08 10.92 -3.91
CA VAL A 270 -7.17 9.54 -3.46
C VAL A 270 -6.56 8.66 -4.54
N LEU A 271 -5.61 7.81 -4.19
CA LEU A 271 -5.11 6.79 -5.09
C LEU A 271 -5.86 5.48 -4.82
N PHE A 272 -6.49 4.91 -5.84
CA PHE A 272 -7.13 3.60 -5.81
C PHE A 272 -6.65 2.80 -7.01
N GLU A 273 -6.14 1.60 -6.76
CA GLU A 273 -5.41 0.80 -7.76
C GLU A 273 -4.31 1.63 -8.45
N ASP A 274 -4.38 1.77 -9.78
CA ASP A 274 -3.50 2.60 -10.58
C ASP A 274 -4.12 3.95 -10.98
N LYS A 275 -5.25 4.35 -10.38
CA LYS A 275 -5.97 5.60 -10.68
C LYS A 275 -5.91 6.60 -9.51
N LEU A 276 -5.40 7.80 -9.80
CA LEU A 276 -5.44 8.95 -8.91
C LEU A 276 -6.74 9.73 -9.14
N TYR A 277 -7.60 9.78 -8.14
CA TYR A 277 -8.85 10.52 -8.10
C TYR A 277 -8.62 11.90 -7.50
N HIS A 278 -8.71 12.94 -8.33
CA HIS A 278 -8.66 14.33 -7.91
C HIS A 278 -10.09 14.88 -7.81
N MET A 279 -10.57 15.15 -6.59
CA MET A 279 -11.95 15.58 -6.32
C MET A 279 -12.05 17.09 -6.08
N VAL A 280 -12.72 17.81 -6.98
CA VAL A 280 -12.75 19.28 -6.99
C VAL A 280 -14.09 19.82 -7.54
N ASN A 281 -14.72 20.70 -6.78
CA ASN A 281 -15.93 21.47 -7.14
C ASN A 281 -17.10 20.60 -7.63
N GLY A 282 -17.31 19.44 -7.00
CA GLY A 282 -18.36 18.51 -7.42
C GLY A 282 -18.03 17.77 -8.71
N LYS A 283 -16.76 17.73 -9.11
CA LYS A 283 -16.22 16.91 -10.19
C LYS A 283 -15.09 16.03 -9.66
N TYR A 284 -14.87 14.89 -10.29
CA TYR A 284 -13.63 14.15 -10.14
C TYR A 284 -12.92 14.07 -11.48
N TYR A 285 -11.61 13.96 -11.37
CA TYR A 285 -10.73 13.61 -12.46
C TYR A 285 -10.00 12.35 -12.02
N THR A 286 -10.00 11.31 -12.85
CA THR A 286 -9.17 10.14 -12.62
C THR A 286 -7.96 10.20 -13.53
N LEU A 287 -6.81 9.80 -13.00
CA LEU A 287 -5.59 9.73 -13.75
C LEU A 287 -4.90 8.39 -13.55
N THR A 288 -4.71 7.63 -14.62
CA THR A 288 -3.88 6.41 -14.53
C THR A 288 -2.42 6.79 -14.27
N VAL A 289 -1.88 6.38 -13.12
CA VAL A 289 -0.51 6.67 -12.65
C VAL A 289 0.41 5.46 -12.71
N LYS A 290 0.02 4.40 -13.44
CA LYS A 290 0.83 3.21 -13.67
C LYS A 290 2.23 3.59 -14.18
N PRO A 291 3.32 3.04 -13.59
CA PRO A 291 4.67 3.28 -14.09
C PRO A 291 4.75 3.05 -15.60
N PHE A 292 5.41 3.97 -16.31
CA PHE A 292 5.66 3.90 -17.76
C PHE A 292 4.42 4.00 -18.67
N CYS A 293 3.23 4.31 -18.14
CA CYS A 293 2.06 4.61 -18.96
C CYS A 293 1.87 6.12 -19.16
N VAL A 294 1.41 6.51 -20.34
CA VAL A 294 0.94 7.88 -20.57
C VAL A 294 -0.34 8.07 -19.75
N PRO A 295 -0.38 9.07 -18.85
CA PRO A 295 -1.56 9.28 -18.02
C PRO A 295 -2.80 9.58 -18.88
N LYS A 296 -3.91 8.90 -18.60
CA LYS A 296 -5.21 9.16 -19.23
C LYS A 296 -6.13 9.83 -18.24
N PHE A 297 -6.68 10.98 -18.62
CA PHE A 297 -7.67 11.70 -17.82
C PHE A 297 -9.07 11.23 -18.18
N GLU A 298 -9.83 10.83 -17.17
CA GLU A 298 -11.28 10.66 -17.25
C GLU A 298 -11.90 11.65 -16.26
N ASN A 299 -13.08 12.17 -16.56
CA ASN A 299 -13.78 13.05 -15.64
C ASN A 299 -15.23 12.62 -15.46
N GLY A 300 -15.81 13.03 -14.34
CA GLY A 300 -17.22 12.88 -14.06
C GLY A 300 -17.68 13.87 -13.00
N ASP A 301 -18.99 13.94 -12.79
CA ASP A 301 -19.63 14.90 -11.90
C ASP A 301 -20.26 14.19 -10.69
N PHE A 302 -20.15 14.81 -9.51
CA PHE A 302 -20.92 14.53 -8.30
C PHE A 302 -21.48 15.85 -7.73
N TYR A 303 -22.58 16.33 -8.33
CA TYR A 303 -23.20 17.64 -8.03
C TYR A 303 -23.46 17.90 -6.54
N PHE A 304 -22.75 18.86 -5.95
CA PHE A 304 -23.02 19.31 -4.58
C PHE A 304 -24.00 20.49 -4.55
N GLN A 305 -24.87 20.51 -3.53
CA GLN A 305 -25.86 21.59 -3.38
C GLN A 305 -25.27 22.90 -2.87
N LYS A 306 -24.12 22.86 -2.19
CA LYS A 306 -23.49 24.01 -1.51
C LYS A 306 -22.15 24.40 -2.16
N ASN A 307 -21.79 25.67 -2.01
CA ASN A 307 -20.45 26.15 -2.32
C ASN A 307 -19.46 25.71 -1.24
N TYR A 308 -18.63 24.72 -1.57
CA TYR A 308 -17.60 24.20 -0.66
C TYR A 308 -16.25 24.89 -0.90
N VAL A 309 -15.62 25.33 0.18
CA VAL A 309 -14.43 26.22 0.17
C VAL A 309 -13.16 25.57 0.72
N ARG A 310 -13.27 24.42 1.39
CA ARG A 310 -12.16 23.58 1.87
C ARG A 310 -12.57 22.13 1.84
N ARG A 311 -11.60 21.22 1.71
CA ARG A 311 -11.91 19.82 1.46
C ARG A 311 -10.73 18.90 1.78
N SER A 312 -11.08 17.71 2.21
CA SER A 312 -10.17 16.59 2.46
C SER A 312 -10.85 15.29 2.08
N ALA A 313 -10.08 14.39 1.48
CA ALA A 313 -10.54 13.07 1.08
C ALA A 313 -9.71 12.00 1.80
N VAL A 314 -10.39 11.00 2.38
CA VAL A 314 -9.75 9.82 2.98
C VAL A 314 -10.34 8.57 2.36
N PHE A 315 -9.50 7.62 1.97
CA PHE A 315 -9.95 6.41 1.29
C PHE A 315 -9.94 5.19 2.20
N ASP A 316 -11.09 4.51 2.21
CA ASP A 316 -11.30 3.22 2.85
C ASP A 316 -11.22 2.12 1.79
N GLU A 317 -10.03 1.56 1.63
CA GLU A 317 -9.75 0.53 0.64
C GLU A 317 -10.56 -0.75 0.83
N ALA A 318 -10.87 -1.12 2.08
CA ALA A 318 -11.64 -2.33 2.34
C ALA A 318 -13.11 -2.20 1.88
N LYS A 319 -13.63 -0.96 1.84
CA LYS A 319 -15.00 -0.65 1.43
C LYS A 319 -15.10 0.00 0.05
N GLU A 320 -13.97 0.36 -0.55
CA GLU A 320 -13.89 1.14 -1.79
C GLU A 320 -14.67 2.47 -1.71
N ILE A 321 -14.64 3.09 -0.52
CA ILE A 321 -15.34 4.33 -0.20
C ILE A 321 -14.34 5.45 0.06
N VAL A 322 -14.60 6.64 -0.51
CA VAL A 322 -13.96 7.88 -0.11
C VAL A 322 -14.85 8.63 0.89
N TYR A 323 -14.32 8.89 2.07
CA TYR A 323 -14.88 9.86 3.00
C TYR A 323 -14.40 11.25 2.62
N TYR A 324 -15.33 12.05 2.10
CA TYR A 324 -15.08 13.38 1.59
C TYR A 324 -15.61 14.43 2.56
N CYS A 325 -14.69 15.06 3.29
CA CYS A 325 -14.99 16.12 4.25
C CYS A 325 -14.93 17.47 3.54
N VAL A 326 -16.02 18.23 3.54
CA VAL A 326 -16.12 19.50 2.83
C VAL A 326 -16.59 20.63 3.74
N GLY A 327 -15.77 21.67 3.85
CA GLY A 327 -16.12 22.90 4.54
C GLY A 327 -17.01 23.76 3.67
N PHE A 328 -18.14 24.21 4.21
CA PHE A 328 -19.03 25.16 3.54
C PHE A 328 -19.10 26.49 4.28
N ILE A 329 -19.29 27.54 3.50
CA ILE A 329 -19.68 28.86 3.99
C ILE A 329 -20.98 29.21 3.27
N ASP A 330 -22.08 29.22 4.02
CA ASP A 330 -23.35 29.78 3.59
C ASP A 330 -23.56 31.13 4.32
N LYS A 331 -24.49 31.97 3.84
CA LYS A 331 -24.81 33.29 4.41
C LYS A 331 -25.11 33.23 5.91
N VAL A 332 -25.62 32.10 6.39
CA VAL A 332 -26.12 31.94 7.77
C VAL A 332 -25.34 30.88 8.56
N LYS A 333 -24.69 29.92 7.89
CA LYS A 333 -24.09 28.76 8.55
C LYS A 333 -22.71 28.42 7.98
N LYS A 334 -21.85 27.94 8.86
CA LYS A 334 -20.52 27.42 8.52
C LYS A 334 -20.33 26.08 9.22
N GLY A 335 -19.73 25.15 8.52
CA GLY A 335 -19.55 23.81 9.05
C GLY A 335 -18.88 22.89 8.05
N ILE A 336 -18.84 21.61 8.41
CA ILE A 336 -18.27 20.54 7.60
C ILE A 336 -19.37 19.54 7.28
N ASP A 337 -19.60 19.27 6.00
CA ASP A 337 -20.38 18.12 5.58
C ASP A 337 -19.43 16.95 5.30
N ILE A 338 -19.77 15.76 5.78
CA ILE A 338 -19.01 14.52 5.57
C ILE A 338 -19.83 13.61 4.68
N TYR A 339 -19.31 13.32 3.49
CA TYR A 339 -19.92 12.40 2.52
C TYR A 339 -19.14 11.09 2.45
N SER A 340 -19.84 9.98 2.23
CA SER A 340 -19.25 8.76 1.67
C SER A 340 -19.49 8.75 0.16
N ILE A 341 -18.46 8.48 -0.62
CA ILE A 341 -18.52 8.33 -2.08
C ILE A 341 -18.02 6.93 -2.42
N ASP A 342 -18.88 6.10 -2.98
CA ASP A 342 -18.52 4.78 -3.50
C ASP A 342 -17.77 4.97 -4.83
N ILE A 343 -16.53 4.48 -4.92
CA ILE A 343 -15.66 4.75 -6.07
C ILE A 343 -16.09 3.98 -7.33
N ASN A 344 -16.81 2.87 -7.20
CA ASN A 344 -17.25 2.09 -8.36
C ASN A 344 -18.49 2.69 -9.01
N THR A 345 -19.42 3.15 -8.18
CA THR A 345 -20.71 3.70 -8.64
C THR A 345 -20.71 5.22 -8.75
N MET A 346 -19.71 5.89 -8.14
CA MET A 346 -19.70 7.33 -7.87
C MET A 346 -20.93 7.82 -7.08
N GLY A 347 -21.64 6.89 -6.46
CA GLY A 347 -22.79 7.17 -5.61
C GLY A 347 -22.32 7.86 -4.33
N LYS A 348 -22.97 8.97 -3.97
CA LYS A 348 -22.64 9.70 -2.74
C LYS A 348 -23.77 9.72 -1.73
N LYS A 349 -23.41 9.77 -0.46
CA LYS A 349 -24.33 9.81 0.66
C LYS A 349 -23.79 10.73 1.76
N LEU A 350 -24.63 11.65 2.24
CA LEU A 350 -24.30 12.47 3.39
C LEU A 350 -24.32 11.60 4.66
N ILE A 351 -23.21 11.58 5.40
CA ILE A 351 -23.08 10.85 6.65
C ILE A 351 -23.49 11.74 7.82
N LEU A 352 -22.85 12.91 7.92
CA LEU A 352 -23.01 13.84 9.03
C LEU A 352 -22.71 15.28 8.58
N SER A 353 -23.32 16.25 9.25
CA SER A 353 -23.03 17.68 9.11
C SER A 353 -22.59 18.21 10.48
N LEU A 354 -21.34 18.67 10.57
CA LEU A 354 -20.76 19.31 11.74
C LEU A 354 -21.07 20.80 11.66
N ASN A 355 -21.99 21.28 12.49
CA ASN A 355 -22.38 22.69 12.49
C ASN A 355 -21.61 23.45 13.56
N ASP A 356 -20.53 24.10 13.13
CA ASP A 356 -19.54 24.63 14.05
C ASP A 356 -19.54 26.15 14.16
N ASN A 357 -20.15 26.84 13.18
CA ASN A 357 -20.07 28.30 13.02
C ASN A 357 -18.62 28.86 12.92
N VAL A 358 -17.64 28.00 12.71
CA VAL A 358 -16.21 28.32 12.62
C VAL A 358 -15.82 28.69 11.18
N PHE A 359 -14.86 29.61 11.01
CA PHE A 359 -14.27 29.91 9.71
C PHE A 359 -13.13 28.94 9.40
N ILE A 360 -13.47 27.85 8.75
CA ILE A 360 -12.55 26.76 8.43
C ILE A 360 -11.46 27.24 7.45
N ASP A 361 -10.19 27.24 7.87
CA ASP A 361 -9.09 27.42 6.92
C ASP A 361 -8.63 26.10 6.30
N LYS A 362 -8.47 25.06 7.11
CA LYS A 362 -7.97 23.77 6.64
C LYS A 362 -8.79 22.64 7.23
N ILE A 363 -8.90 21.56 6.46
CA ILE A 363 -9.53 20.32 6.86
C ILE A 363 -8.59 19.20 6.45
N TYR A 364 -8.35 18.26 7.36
CA TYR A 364 -7.59 17.06 7.10
C TYR A 364 -8.31 15.88 7.74
N GLY A 365 -8.69 14.90 6.93
CA GLY A 365 -9.27 13.66 7.41
C GLY A 365 -8.19 12.60 7.68
N GLY A 366 -8.41 11.79 8.70
CA GLY A 366 -7.72 10.52 8.94
C GLY A 366 -8.74 9.45 9.33
N LEU A 367 -8.60 8.24 8.82
CA LEU A 367 -9.53 7.14 9.09
C LEU A 367 -8.84 6.05 9.90
N ASP A 368 -9.39 5.74 11.07
CA ASP A 368 -9.13 4.49 11.79
C ASP A 368 -10.16 3.47 11.31
N LYS A 369 -9.72 2.55 10.44
CA LYS A 369 -10.57 1.56 9.78
C LYS A 369 -11.05 0.53 10.79
N THR A 370 -10.19 0.18 11.74
CA THR A 370 -10.49 -0.83 12.77
C THR A 370 -11.63 -0.38 13.68
N LYS A 371 -11.65 0.91 14.06
CA LYS A 371 -12.69 1.49 14.93
C LYS A 371 -13.85 2.15 14.18
N GLU A 372 -13.84 2.09 12.85
CA GLU A 372 -14.75 2.85 11.97
C GLU A 372 -14.90 4.31 12.40
N THR A 373 -13.77 4.96 12.68
CA THR A 373 -13.72 6.32 13.24
C THR A 373 -12.96 7.25 12.30
N LEU A 374 -13.61 8.33 11.91
CA LEU A 374 -13.03 9.39 11.09
C LEU A 374 -12.62 10.56 11.99
N TYR A 375 -11.35 10.91 11.96
CA TYR A 375 -10.79 12.08 12.63
C TYR A 375 -10.69 13.22 11.62
N VAL A 376 -11.33 14.34 11.93
CA VAL A 376 -11.31 15.54 11.09
C VAL A 376 -10.57 16.63 11.85
N VAL A 377 -9.31 16.86 11.48
CA VAL A 377 -8.49 17.94 12.02
C VAL A 377 -8.79 19.22 11.25
N GLN A 378 -9.11 20.28 11.97
CA GLN A 378 -9.43 21.57 11.36
C GLN A 378 -8.87 22.73 12.14
N SER A 379 -8.61 23.82 11.41
CA SER A 379 -8.19 25.11 11.98
C SER A 379 -9.20 26.20 11.70
N ASP A 380 -9.40 27.06 12.69
CA ASP A 380 -10.19 28.29 12.57
C ASP A 380 -9.29 29.46 12.17
N THR A 381 -9.63 30.15 11.07
CA THR A 381 -8.91 31.37 10.65
C THR A 381 -9.01 32.51 11.66
N GLN A 382 -10.09 32.59 12.44
CA GLN A 382 -10.33 33.74 13.33
C GLN A 382 -9.67 33.57 14.68
N THR A 383 -9.81 32.39 15.27
CA THR A 383 -9.26 32.08 16.59
C THR A 383 -7.86 31.47 16.52
N LEU A 384 -7.41 31.02 15.34
CA LEU A 384 -6.22 30.20 15.15
C LEU A 384 -6.25 28.89 15.96
N GLN A 385 -7.43 28.48 16.42
CA GLN A 385 -7.60 27.26 17.19
C GLN A 385 -7.52 26.04 16.26
N THR A 386 -6.79 25.02 16.70
CA THR A 386 -6.80 23.69 16.08
C THR A 386 -7.62 22.73 16.93
N ARG A 387 -8.55 22.03 16.29
CA ARG A 387 -9.41 21.00 16.93
C ARG A 387 -9.50 19.75 16.08
N ILE A 388 -9.95 18.68 16.72
CA ILE A 388 -10.21 17.37 16.11
C ILE A 388 -11.66 17.00 16.36
N ASP A 389 -12.42 16.77 15.29
CA ASP A 389 -13.73 16.14 15.36
C ASP A 389 -13.59 14.64 15.15
N ILE A 390 -13.98 13.87 16.15
CA ILE A 390 -13.95 12.41 16.17
C ILE A 390 -15.34 11.93 15.80
N VAL A 391 -15.49 11.36 14.61
CA VAL A 391 -16.76 10.93 14.04
C VAL A 391 -16.82 9.42 13.97
N ASN A 392 -17.74 8.81 14.72
CA ASN A 392 -17.97 7.38 14.62
C ASN A 392 -18.91 7.11 13.43
N LEU A 393 -18.42 6.39 12.42
CA LEU A 393 -19.12 6.21 11.14
C LEU A 393 -20.36 5.31 11.25
N VAL A 394 -20.39 4.41 12.24
CA VAL A 394 -21.51 3.50 12.51
C VAL A 394 -22.68 4.25 13.16
N THR A 395 -22.40 4.88 14.30
CA THR A 395 -23.40 5.58 15.12
C THR A 395 -23.75 6.97 14.56
N LYS A 396 -22.89 7.51 13.69
CA LYS A 396 -22.97 8.87 13.15
C LYS A 396 -22.97 9.95 14.23
N GLN A 397 -22.38 9.65 15.38
CA GLN A 397 -22.15 10.61 16.44
C GLN A 397 -20.76 11.23 16.28
N SER A 398 -20.63 12.48 16.71
CA SER A 398 -19.35 13.17 16.76
C SER A 398 -19.06 13.71 18.15
N LYS A 399 -17.76 13.80 18.46
CA LYS A 399 -17.21 14.53 19.61
C LYS A 399 -16.13 15.47 19.10
N CYS A 400 -16.10 16.68 19.63
CA CYS A 400 -15.05 17.66 19.31
C CYS A 400 -14.04 17.74 20.47
N GLU A 401 -12.75 17.78 20.14
CA GLU A 401 -11.65 17.97 21.08
C GLU A 401 -10.76 19.15 20.64
N ILE A 402 -10.53 20.10 21.54
CA ILE A 402 -9.65 21.24 21.29
C ILE A 402 -8.22 20.80 21.58
N VAL A 403 -7.33 20.90 20.58
CA VAL A 403 -5.94 20.46 20.70
C VAL A 403 -5.01 21.61 21.03
N LEU A 404 -5.17 22.74 20.33
CA LEU A 404 -4.35 23.93 20.51
C LEU A 404 -5.23 25.18 20.46
N ALA A 405 -5.07 26.08 21.44
CA ALA A 405 -5.86 27.30 21.53
C ALA A 405 -5.40 28.40 20.55
N ASP A 406 -4.09 28.48 20.25
CA ASP A 406 -3.49 29.63 19.54
C ASP A 406 -2.48 29.22 18.45
N GLU A 407 -2.69 28.09 17.78
CA GLU A 407 -1.79 27.57 16.74
C GLU A 407 -2.57 26.99 15.57
N HIS A 408 -2.28 27.51 14.37
CA HIS A 408 -2.96 27.11 13.16
C HIS A 408 -2.43 25.77 12.62
N CYS A 409 -3.31 24.80 12.37
CA CYS A 409 -2.96 23.56 11.68
C CYS A 409 -2.62 23.81 10.20
N ALA A 410 -1.35 23.66 9.84
CA ALA A 410 -0.89 23.73 8.45
C ALA A 410 -1.05 22.40 7.71
N ALA A 411 -0.96 21.27 8.42
CA ALA A 411 -1.24 19.92 7.92
C ALA A 411 -1.42 18.94 9.06
N SER A 412 -2.14 17.84 8.81
CA SER A 412 -2.16 16.72 9.75
C SER A 412 -2.13 15.36 9.05
N LEU A 413 -1.78 14.34 9.83
CA LEU A 413 -1.65 12.96 9.40
C LEU A 413 -2.02 12.02 10.55
N LEU A 414 -2.87 11.05 10.27
CA LEU A 414 -3.19 9.98 11.22
C LEU A 414 -2.21 8.82 11.04
N ASP A 415 -1.57 8.43 12.13
CA ASP A 415 -0.93 7.14 12.32
C ASP A 415 -1.93 6.20 13.00
N GLU A 416 -2.68 5.45 12.20
CA GLU A 416 -3.71 4.51 12.67
C GLU A 416 -3.12 3.42 13.58
N ILE A 417 -1.89 2.96 13.27
CA ILE A 417 -1.26 1.83 13.97
C ILE A 417 -0.88 2.24 15.40
N ASN A 418 -0.26 3.42 15.54
CA ASN A 418 0.18 3.92 16.84
C ASN A 418 -0.88 4.77 17.56
N GLU A 419 -2.06 4.97 16.93
CA GLU A 419 -3.15 5.82 17.40
C GLU A 419 -2.70 7.25 17.73
N LYS A 420 -1.99 7.86 16.79
CA LYS A 420 -1.41 9.21 16.93
C LYS A 420 -1.81 10.09 15.77
N ILE A 421 -2.00 11.38 16.03
CA ILE A 421 -2.22 12.39 14.99
C ILE A 421 -1.06 13.36 15.03
N TYR A 422 -0.28 13.38 13.96
CA TYR A 422 0.81 14.33 13.77
C TYR A 422 0.25 15.59 13.13
N ILE A 423 0.55 16.75 13.72
CA ILE A 423 0.04 18.04 13.26
C ILE A 423 1.22 18.98 13.09
N VAL A 424 1.38 19.50 11.87
CA VAL A 424 2.28 20.62 11.61
C VAL A 424 1.53 21.90 11.93
N THR A 425 2.07 22.68 12.84
CA THR A 425 1.47 23.94 13.29
C THR A 425 2.20 25.13 12.69
N ALA A 426 1.50 26.26 12.54
CA ALA A 426 2.06 27.50 12.02
C ALA A 426 1.66 28.65 12.96
N LYS A 427 2.65 29.18 13.70
CA LYS A 427 2.51 30.37 14.56
C LYS A 427 3.79 31.21 14.50
N GLY A 428 4.03 31.86 13.37
CA GLY A 428 5.27 32.60 13.12
C GLY A 428 6.48 31.71 12.83
N VAL A 429 6.62 30.57 13.52
CA VAL A 429 7.50 29.42 13.21
C VAL A 429 6.67 28.16 12.91
N PHE A 430 7.20 27.21 12.14
CA PHE A 430 6.58 25.89 12.05
C PHE A 430 6.89 25.09 13.31
N GLY A 431 5.88 24.42 13.83
CA GLY A 431 6.02 23.38 14.84
C GLY A 431 5.60 22.03 14.31
N LEU A 432 6.07 20.98 14.96
CA LEU A 432 5.49 19.65 14.85
C LEU A 432 5.01 19.21 16.23
N ILE A 433 3.75 18.82 16.33
CA ILE A 433 3.21 18.19 17.53
C ILE A 433 2.65 16.81 17.19
N VAL A 434 2.51 15.99 18.21
CA VAL A 434 1.77 14.74 18.15
C VAL A 434 0.67 14.74 19.21
N TYR A 435 -0.55 14.43 18.78
CA TYR A 435 -1.70 14.18 19.64
C TYR A 435 -1.87 12.67 19.80
N ASP A 436 -1.73 12.18 21.03
CA ASP A 436 -1.94 10.78 21.39
C ASP A 436 -3.44 10.56 21.66
N ILE A 437 -4.10 9.77 20.80
CA ILE A 437 -5.56 9.58 20.83
C ILE A 437 -5.99 8.88 22.13
N LYS A 438 -5.18 7.95 22.65
CA LYS A 438 -5.52 7.17 23.85
C LYS A 438 -5.51 8.02 25.11
N THR A 439 -4.51 8.90 25.22
CA THR A 439 -4.26 9.70 26.43
C THR A 439 -4.78 11.13 26.33
N SER A 440 -5.23 11.55 25.15
CA SER A 440 -5.59 12.94 24.83
C SER A 440 -4.48 13.93 25.16
N LYS A 441 -3.21 13.50 25.05
CA LYS A 441 -2.03 14.33 25.35
C LYS A 441 -1.39 14.86 24.08
N VAL A 442 -1.03 16.13 24.11
CA VAL A 442 -0.21 16.79 23.08
C VAL A 442 1.24 16.77 23.51
N THR A 443 2.13 16.33 22.63
CA THR A 443 3.58 16.40 22.82
C THR A 443 4.21 17.20 21.69
N LYS A 444 5.06 18.17 22.03
CA LYS A 444 5.85 18.90 21.04
C LYS A 444 7.05 18.04 20.60
N LEU A 445 7.29 18.00 19.30
CA LEU A 445 8.40 17.29 18.65
C LEU A 445 9.42 18.30 18.12
N ALA A 446 10.53 17.82 17.55
CA ALA A 446 11.50 18.69 16.91
C ALA A 446 10.82 19.53 15.81
N ASP A 447 11.11 20.84 15.80
CA ASP A 447 10.52 21.77 14.83
C ASP A 447 11.12 21.53 13.43
N PRO A 448 10.33 21.65 12.34
CA PRO A 448 10.85 21.53 10.98
C PRO A 448 11.94 22.57 10.70
N PRO A 449 13.00 22.25 9.93
CA PRO A 449 14.05 23.20 9.58
C PRO A 449 13.59 24.16 8.46
N LEU A 450 12.56 24.96 8.76
CA LEU A 450 11.88 25.88 7.85
C LEU A 450 11.93 27.31 8.42
N ALA A 451 12.47 28.26 7.65
CA ALA A 451 12.37 29.69 7.95
C ALA A 451 11.08 30.24 7.34
N LEU A 452 10.33 31.08 8.08
CA LEU A 452 9.02 31.60 7.63
C LEU A 452 9.05 32.85 6.78
N ASP A 453 10.23 33.44 6.55
CA ASP A 453 10.35 34.76 5.94
C ASP A 453 9.67 34.81 4.56
N ASN A 454 8.45 35.40 4.53
CA ASN A 454 7.61 35.72 3.35
C ASN A 454 6.90 34.58 2.62
N LEU A 455 6.70 33.42 3.25
CA LEU A 455 6.13 32.27 2.55
C LEU A 455 4.59 32.30 2.42
N LYS A 456 4.11 32.50 1.19
CA LYS A 456 2.74 32.10 0.78
C LYS A 456 2.72 30.60 0.49
N PHE A 457 2.56 29.78 1.52
CA PHE A 457 2.47 28.33 1.33
C PHE A 457 1.18 27.97 0.59
N LYS A 458 1.33 27.25 -0.52
CA LYS A 458 0.20 26.80 -1.32
C LYS A 458 -0.26 25.38 -0.95
N TYR A 459 0.66 24.52 -0.49
CA TYR A 459 0.38 23.10 -0.31
C TYR A 459 1.25 22.49 0.79
N PHE A 460 0.61 21.70 1.65
CA PHE A 460 1.26 20.79 2.59
C PHE A 460 0.59 19.43 2.42
N LYS A 461 1.37 18.37 2.24
CA LYS A 461 0.92 16.99 2.40
C LYS A 461 1.92 16.27 3.27
N LEU A 462 1.41 15.64 4.32
CA LEU A 462 2.17 14.77 5.19
C LEU A 462 1.97 13.33 4.74
N HIS A 463 3.03 12.55 4.85
CA HIS A 463 3.04 11.17 4.42
C HIS A 463 3.78 10.30 5.43
N LEU A 464 3.18 9.21 5.92
CA LEU A 464 3.82 8.28 6.85
C LEU A 464 4.34 7.07 6.07
N ASN A 465 5.64 6.82 6.15
CA ASN A 465 6.24 5.59 5.63
C ASN A 465 7.31 5.10 6.62
N ASN A 466 7.16 3.89 7.17
CA ASN A 466 8.16 3.25 8.03
C ASN A 466 8.70 4.16 9.15
N ASN A 467 7.80 4.77 9.93
CA ASN A 467 8.13 5.72 11.01
C ASN A 467 8.81 7.02 10.54
N ILE A 468 8.73 7.34 9.25
CA ILE A 468 9.20 8.60 8.67
C ILE A 468 8.00 9.39 8.18
N ILE A 469 7.83 10.60 8.73
CA ILE A 469 6.86 11.57 8.22
C ILE A 469 7.57 12.42 7.17
N THR A 470 7.20 12.22 5.92
CA THR A 470 7.69 13.05 4.83
C THR A 470 6.75 14.23 4.63
N PHE A 471 7.34 15.41 4.50
CA PHE A 471 6.66 16.60 4.01
C PHE A 471 7.35 17.16 2.78
N GLN A 472 6.54 17.78 1.93
CA GLN A 472 6.98 18.65 0.86
C GLN A 472 6.16 19.94 0.94
N TYR A 473 6.82 21.08 0.80
CA TYR A 473 6.14 22.34 0.55
C TYR A 473 6.68 22.92 -0.75
N GLN A 474 5.78 23.49 -1.54
CA GLN A 474 6.13 24.05 -2.83
C GLN A 474 6.68 25.46 -2.62
N TYR A 475 8.00 25.59 -2.56
CA TYR A 475 8.72 26.85 -2.55
C TYR A 475 9.78 26.81 -3.64
N THR A 476 9.88 27.90 -4.38
CA THR A 476 10.81 28.15 -5.49
C THR A 476 12.08 27.30 -5.50
N ASP A 477 12.40 26.74 -6.67
CA ASP A 477 13.51 25.81 -6.96
C ASP A 477 14.79 26.09 -6.13
N PRO A 478 15.39 25.09 -5.46
CA PRO A 478 15.10 23.66 -5.57
C PRO A 478 14.08 23.11 -4.57
N ASP A 479 13.27 22.16 -5.05
CA ASP A 479 12.32 21.41 -4.23
C ASP A 479 13.07 20.45 -3.29
N TYR A 480 12.74 20.50 -2.00
CA TYR A 480 13.28 19.62 -0.97
C TYR A 480 12.16 18.75 -0.39
N LEU A 481 12.48 17.48 -0.12
CA LEU A 481 11.73 16.66 0.83
C LEU A 481 12.31 16.84 2.20
N PHE A 482 11.45 16.86 3.20
CA PHE A 482 11.86 16.89 4.58
C PHE A 482 11.25 15.70 5.29
N LYS A 483 12.09 14.98 6.00
CA LYS A 483 11.76 13.66 6.54
C LYS A 483 11.98 13.71 8.03
N TYR A 484 10.89 13.63 8.79
CA TYR A 484 10.95 13.51 10.23
C TYR A 484 11.00 12.04 10.61
N ARG A 485 12.05 11.65 11.32
CA ARG A 485 12.24 10.30 11.83
C ARG A 485 11.68 10.24 13.25
N ILE A 486 10.58 9.49 13.41
CA ILE A 486 9.84 9.45 14.68
C ILE A 486 10.70 8.85 15.81
N TYR A 487 11.60 7.92 15.51
CA TYR A 487 12.34 7.15 16.52
C TYR A 487 13.48 7.94 17.19
N ASP A 488 14.04 8.95 16.52
CA ASP A 488 15.14 9.76 17.06
C ASP A 488 14.81 11.27 17.13
N ASP A 489 13.56 11.64 16.85
CA ASP A 489 13.05 13.01 16.90
C ASP A 489 13.91 13.99 16.07
N LYS A 490 14.25 13.59 14.84
CA LYS A 490 15.12 14.38 13.94
C LYS A 490 14.52 14.61 12.56
N TRP A 491 14.92 15.72 11.97
CA TRP A 491 14.60 16.09 10.60
C TRP A 491 15.80 15.90 9.67
N ASP A 492 15.58 15.23 8.55
CA ASP A 492 16.46 15.24 7.39
C ASP A 492 15.89 16.17 6.32
N LYS A 493 16.74 16.97 5.67
CA LYS A 493 16.40 17.78 4.51
C LYS A 493 17.09 17.21 3.27
N VAL A 494 16.30 16.67 2.34
CA VAL A 494 16.79 15.95 1.18
C VAL A 494 16.39 16.67 -0.10
N LYS A 495 17.35 16.95 -0.97
CA LYS A 495 17.09 17.61 -2.26
C LYS A 495 16.38 16.65 -3.20
N ILE A 496 15.33 17.11 -3.89
CA ILE A 496 14.64 16.33 -4.91
C ILE A 496 15.43 16.39 -6.22
N ILE A 497 15.67 15.22 -6.83
CA ILE A 497 16.36 15.07 -8.10
C ILE A 497 15.31 15.01 -9.22
N LYS A 498 15.20 16.08 -10.01
CA LYS A 498 14.28 16.14 -11.16
C LYS A 498 14.80 15.24 -12.29
N ILE A 499 14.03 14.23 -12.68
CA ILE A 499 14.29 13.36 -13.82
C ILE A 499 13.67 14.03 -15.06
N VAL A 500 14.52 14.42 -16.00
CA VAL A 500 14.09 14.92 -17.32
C VAL A 500 14.03 13.72 -18.26
N LYS A 501 12.83 13.37 -18.74
CA LYS A 501 12.63 12.35 -19.78
C LYS A 501 12.61 12.95 -21.16
#